data_AF-A0A927YVB1-F1
#
_entry.id   AF-A0A927YVB1-F1
#
_cell.length_a   1.000
_cell.length_b   1.000
_cell.length_c   1.000
_cell.angle_alpha   90.00
_cell.angle_beta   90.00
_cell.angle_gamma   90.00
#
_symmetry.space_group_name_H-M   'P 1'
#
loop_
_entity.id
_entity.type
_entity.pdbx_description
1 polymer ?
#
loop_
_entity_poly.entity_id
_entity_poly.type
_entity_poly.pdbx_seq_one_letter_code
_entity_poly.pdbx_strand_id
1 'polypeptide(L)'
;MSTTTKAYTDASLIYFQQGDSEEDVAKKAAITIKAANASAKTSTAEMSEYLTAVWNSYQVGVDELERYVDIMAALGAKTATSLEEIATSMQKVAATGNTVGVSME
;
A
#
# COMPACT_ATOMS: atom_id res chain seq x y z
N MET A 1 0.64 -21.88 -8.50
CA MET A 1 0.15 -20.86 -9.46
C MET A 1 -1.32 -20.45 -9.25
N SER A 2 -2.09 -21.11 -8.37
CA SER A 2 -3.48 -20.69 -8.05
C SER A 2 -3.62 -19.61 -6.98
N THR A 3 -2.52 -19.22 -6.31
CA THR A 3 -2.53 -18.18 -5.27
C THR A 3 -2.63 -16.77 -5.86
N THR A 4 -2.21 -16.57 -7.12
CA THR A 4 -2.14 -15.25 -7.76
C THR A 4 -3.46 -14.81 -8.35
N THR A 5 -4.27 -15.71 -8.93
CA THR A 5 -5.57 -15.32 -9.53
C THR A 5 -6.57 -14.90 -8.46
N LYS A 6 -6.70 -15.67 -7.37
CA LYS A 6 -7.59 -15.31 -6.27
C LYS A 6 -7.12 -14.06 -5.54
N ALA A 7 -5.82 -13.94 -5.25
CA ALA A 7 -5.23 -12.73 -4.66
C ALA A 7 -5.45 -11.50 -5.53
N TYR A 8 -5.31 -11.64 -6.85
CA TYR A 8 -5.56 -10.55 -7.79
C TYR A 8 -7.03 -10.16 -7.84
N THR A 9 -7.94 -11.13 -7.85
CA THR A 9 -9.39 -10.85 -7.82
C THR A 9 -9.81 -10.19 -6.50
N ASP A 10 -9.32 -10.66 -5.36
CA ASP A 10 -9.58 -10.07 -4.04
C ASP A 10 -9.07 -8.63 -3.96
N ALA A 11 -7.82 -8.38 -4.34
CA ALA A 11 -7.24 -7.03 -4.35
C ALA A 11 -8.00 -6.10 -5.32
N SER A 12 -8.28 -6.59 -6.53
CA SER A 12 -9.01 -5.82 -7.53
C SER A 12 -10.42 -5.47 -7.05
N LEU A 13 -11.12 -6.40 -6.40
CA LEU A 13 -12.44 -6.16 -5.82
C LEU A 13 -12.40 -5.05 -4.78
N ILE A 14 -11.40 -5.05 -3.90
CA ILE A 14 -11.24 -4.01 -2.87
C ILE A 14 -11.08 -2.63 -3.53
N TYR A 15 -10.21 -2.49 -4.53
CA TYR A 15 -10.01 -1.21 -5.21
C TYR A 15 -11.23 -0.80 -6.06
N PHE A 16 -11.91 -1.75 -6.71
CA PHE A 16 -13.18 -1.47 -7.40
C PHE A 16 -14.25 -0.94 -6.44
N GLN A 17 -14.35 -1.50 -5.24
CA GLN A 17 -15.29 -1.03 -4.21
C GLN A 17 -14.93 0.36 -3.67
N GLN A 18 -13.66 0.77 -3.76
CA GLN A 18 -13.20 2.12 -3.42
C GLN A 18 -13.53 3.17 -4.51
N GLY A 19 -14.03 2.74 -5.66
CA GLY A 19 -14.41 3.62 -6.78
C GLY A 19 -13.26 3.96 -7.73
N ASP A 20 -12.15 3.22 -7.68
CA ASP A 20 -11.04 3.38 -8.62
C ASP A 20 -11.41 2.96 -10.05
N SER A 21 -10.75 3.57 -11.04
CA SER A 21 -10.89 3.20 -12.45
C SER A 21 -10.25 1.84 -12.73
N GLU A 22 -10.74 1.11 -13.75
CA GLU A 22 -10.24 -0.23 -14.09
C GLU A 22 -8.71 -0.30 -14.27
N GLU A 23 -8.10 0.73 -14.86
CA GLU A 23 -6.65 0.80 -15.06
C GLU A 23 -5.88 1.00 -13.74
N ASP A 24 -6.42 1.84 -12.85
CA ASP A 24 -5.89 2.08 -11.51
C ASP A 24 -5.98 0.85 -10.64
N VAL A 25 -7.13 0.17 -10.69
CA VAL A 25 -7.38 -1.08 -9.98
C VAL A 25 -6.35 -2.13 -10.37
N ALA A 26 -6.08 -2.29 -11.68
CA ALA A 26 -5.10 -3.26 -12.17
C ALA A 26 -3.68 -2.95 -11.66
N LYS A 27 -3.27 -1.66 -11.70
CA LYS A 27 -1.97 -1.20 -11.20
C LYS A 27 -1.84 -1.41 -9.69
N LYS A 28 -2.82 -0.95 -8.90
CA LYS A 28 -2.87 -1.10 -7.45
C LYS A 28 -2.86 -2.58 -7.05
N ALA A 29 -3.70 -3.41 -7.67
CA ALA A 29 -3.74 -4.85 -7.40
C ALA A 29 -2.40 -5.54 -7.69
N ALA A 30 -1.76 -5.22 -8.82
CA ALA A 30 -0.46 -5.78 -9.17
C ALA A 30 0.63 -5.41 -8.14
N ILE A 31 0.70 -4.14 -7.75
CA ILE A 31 1.65 -3.64 -6.74
C ILE A 31 1.41 -4.30 -5.39
N THR A 32 0.15 -4.40 -4.97
CA THR A 32 -0.23 -5.00 -3.69
C THR A 32 0.12 -6.47 -3.59
N ILE A 33 -0.05 -7.23 -4.67
CA ILE A 33 0.36 -8.64 -4.71
C ILE A 33 1.88 -8.77 -4.60
N LYS A 34 2.65 -7.90 -5.27
CA LYS A 34 4.11 -7.88 -5.13
C LYS A 34 4.51 -7.60 -3.67
N ALA A 35 3.90 -6.60 -3.04
CA ALA A 35 4.16 -6.22 -1.65
C ALA A 35 3.81 -7.34 -0.65
N ALA A 36 2.66 -7.98 -0.84
CA ALA A 36 2.20 -9.10 -0.02
C ALA A 36 3.16 -10.30 -0.13
N ASN A 37 3.58 -10.64 -1.35
CA ASN A 37 4.56 -11.71 -1.58
C ASN A 37 5.92 -11.40 -0.93
N ALA A 38 6.37 -10.15 -0.99
CA ALA A 38 7.64 -9.73 -0.37
C ALA A 38 7.60 -9.79 1.16
N SER A 39 6.43 -9.60 1.77
CA SER A 39 6.28 -9.54 3.23
C SER A 39 6.13 -10.91 3.89
N ALA A 40 6.00 -12.00 3.11
CA ALA A 40 5.91 -13.41 3.51
C ALA A 40 4.83 -13.80 4.55
N LYS A 41 4.19 -12.84 5.23
CA LYS A 41 3.25 -13.03 6.35
C LYS A 41 1.95 -12.21 6.23
N THR A 42 1.80 -11.41 5.18
CA THR A 42 0.65 -10.50 5.04
C THR A 42 -0.23 -10.94 3.87
N SER A 43 -1.52 -11.09 4.12
CA SER A 43 -2.48 -11.44 3.07
C SER A 43 -2.63 -10.28 2.07
N THR A 44 -3.00 -10.57 0.83
CA THR A 44 -3.21 -9.52 -0.17
C THR A 44 -4.34 -8.56 0.22
N ALA A 45 -5.38 -9.04 0.90
CA ALA A 45 -6.44 -8.19 1.43
C ALA A 45 -5.91 -7.18 2.46
N GLU A 46 -5.21 -7.66 3.50
CA GLU A 46 -4.60 -6.79 4.53
C GLU A 46 -3.61 -5.79 3.92
N MET A 47 -2.78 -6.26 2.97
CA MET A 47 -1.86 -5.37 2.26
C MET A 47 -2.60 -4.30 1.43
N SER A 48 -3.75 -4.64 0.85
CA SER A 48 -4.57 -3.68 0.11
C SER A 48 -5.03 -2.56 1.02
N GLU A 49 -5.43 -2.87 2.25
CA GLU A 49 -5.86 -1.89 3.24
C GLU A 49 -4.68 -1.00 3.68
N TYR A 50 -3.53 -1.59 4.02
CA TYR A 50 -2.35 -0.82 4.42
C TYR A 50 -1.87 0.14 3.32
N LEU A 51 -1.80 -0.33 2.07
CA LEU A 51 -1.36 0.50 0.96
C LEU A 51 -2.38 1.58 0.61
N THR A 52 -3.68 1.27 0.64
CA THR A 52 -4.75 2.27 0.49
C THR A 52 -4.61 3.38 1.53
N ALA A 53 -4.42 3.00 2.78
CA ALA A 53 -4.23 3.91 3.90
C ALA A 53 -3.03 4.84 3.68
N VAL A 54 -1.88 4.29 3.29
CA VAL A 54 -0.66 5.08 3.04
C VAL A 54 -0.85 5.99 1.82
N TRP A 55 -1.30 5.46 0.68
CA TRP A 55 -1.47 6.24 -0.55
C TRP A 55 -2.45 7.38 -0.38
N ASN A 56 -3.58 7.14 0.29
CA ASN A 56 -4.56 8.20 0.58
C ASN A 56 -4.01 9.23 1.55
N SER A 57 -3.27 8.80 2.58
CA SER A 57 -2.72 9.72 3.58
C SER A 57 -1.66 10.67 3.03
N TYR A 58 -0.96 10.27 1.97
CA TYR A 58 0.05 11.09 1.29
C TYR A 58 -0.41 11.65 -0.06
N GLN A 59 -1.69 11.44 -0.43
CA GLN A 59 -2.26 11.82 -1.73
C GLN A 59 -1.40 11.35 -2.93
N VAL A 60 -0.91 10.11 -2.83
CA VAL A 60 0.06 9.53 -3.76
C VAL A 60 -0.58 9.35 -5.15
N GLY A 61 0.10 9.89 -6.17
CA GLY A 61 -0.28 9.68 -7.56
C GLY A 61 -0.03 8.24 -8.02
N VAL A 62 -0.74 7.83 -9.07
CA VAL A 62 -0.73 6.46 -9.59
C VAL A 62 0.66 6.00 -10.05
N ASP A 63 1.49 6.92 -10.53
CA ASP A 63 2.86 6.68 -10.98
C ASP A 63 3.85 6.48 -9.82
N GLU A 64 3.49 6.89 -8.60
CA GLU A 64 4.35 6.83 -7.41
C GLU A 64 3.95 5.72 -6.42
N LEU A 65 2.87 4.98 -6.70
CA LEU A 65 2.36 3.91 -5.82
C LEU A 65 3.44 2.90 -5.46
N GLU A 66 4.24 2.46 -6.44
CA GLU A 66 5.31 1.47 -6.25
C GLU A 66 6.47 2.03 -5.41
N ARG A 67 6.80 3.31 -5.56
CA ARG A 67 7.83 4.00 -4.76
C ARG A 67 7.50 3.96 -3.26
N TYR A 68 6.24 4.17 -2.89
CA TYR A 68 5.83 4.10 -1.49
C TYR A 68 5.92 2.67 -0.93
N VAL A 69 5.65 1.65 -1.75
CA VAL A 69 5.87 0.25 -1.36
C VAL A 69 7.36 -0.03 -1.14
N ASP A 70 8.24 0.46 -2.02
CA ASP A 70 9.69 0.31 -1.85
C ASP A 70 10.19 0.98 -0.57
N ILE A 71 9.68 2.18 -0.25
CA ILE A 71 9.99 2.87 1.00
C ILE A 71 9.55 2.02 2.20
N MET A 72 8.32 1.50 2.18
CA MET A 72 7.82 0.62 3.25
C MET A 72 8.66 -0.64 3.41
N ALA A 73 9.02 -1.30 2.29
CA ALA A 73 9.85 -2.49 2.30
C ALA A 73 11.27 -2.20 2.82
N ALA A 74 11.87 -1.09 2.41
CA ALA A 74 13.18 -0.65 2.89
C ALA A 74 13.17 -0.33 4.38
N LEU A 75 12.10 0.33 4.87
CA LEU A 75 11.90 0.55 6.30
C LEU A 75 11.77 -0.78 7.04
N GLY A 76 10.93 -1.70 6.56
CA GLY A 76 10.74 -3.02 7.16
C GLY A 76 12.03 -3.82 7.25
N ALA A 77 12.85 -3.80 6.19
CA ALA A 77 14.16 -4.44 6.18
C ALA A 77 15.14 -3.78 7.17
N LYS A 78 15.10 -2.46 7.31
CA LYS A 78 16.02 -1.70 8.18
C LYS A 78 15.65 -1.77 9.66
N THR A 79 14.36 -1.73 9.98
CA THR A 79 13.87 -1.69 11.37
C THR A 79 13.44 -3.06 11.87
N ALA A 80 13.42 -4.08 11.01
CA ALA A 80 12.89 -5.42 11.28
C ALA A 80 11.43 -5.37 11.80
N THR A 81 10.67 -4.39 11.33
CA THR A 81 9.28 -4.10 11.74
C THR A 81 8.29 -4.60 10.70
N SER A 82 7.08 -4.92 11.14
CA SER A 82 5.98 -5.34 10.26
C SER A 82 5.50 -4.20 9.36
N LEU A 83 5.05 -4.51 8.14
CA LEU A 83 4.50 -3.49 7.23
C LEU A 83 3.24 -2.81 7.78
N GLU A 84 2.46 -3.49 8.63
CA GLU A 84 1.33 -2.90 9.37
C GLU A 84 1.75 -1.71 10.24
N GLU A 85 2.78 -1.92 11.08
CA GLU A 85 3.29 -0.91 11.99
C GLU A 85 3.91 0.26 11.23
N ILE A 86 4.55 -0.04 10.10
CA ILE A 86 5.11 0.98 9.20
C ILE A 86 3.98 1.79 8.56
N ALA A 87 2.94 1.16 8.00
CA ALA A 87 1.79 1.85 7.43
C ALA A 87 1.11 2.75 8.47
N THR A 88 0.87 2.22 9.67
CA THR A 88 0.30 2.98 10.80
C THR A 88 1.17 4.17 11.17
N SER A 89 2.49 3.98 11.21
CA SER A 89 3.44 5.06 11.53
C SER A 89 3.47 6.12 10.44
N MET A 90 3.47 5.72 9.17
CA MET A 90 3.40 6.63 8.02
C MET A 90 2.11 7.46 8.03
N GLN A 91 0.96 6.85 8.32
CA GLN A 91 -0.30 7.60 8.48
C GLN A 91 -0.23 8.65 9.59
N LYS A 92 0.37 8.30 10.75
CA LYS A 92 0.57 9.25 11.85
C LYS A 92 1.50 10.40 11.45
N VAL A 93 2.57 10.09 10.71
CA VAL A 93 3.51 11.10 10.19
C VAL A 93 2.82 12.03 9.21
N ALA A 94 2.05 11.53 8.24
CA ALA A 94 1.28 12.36 7.31
C ALA A 94 0.23 13.23 8.02
N ALA A 95 -0.51 12.67 8.98
CA ALA A 95 -1.47 13.44 9.77
C ALA A 95 -0.80 14.56 10.57
N THR A 96 0.39 14.28 11.14
CA THR A 96 1.20 15.29 11.84
C THR A 96 1.73 16.34 10.86
N GLY A 97 2.30 15.92 9.73
CA GLY A 97 2.82 16.79 8.67
C GLY A 97 1.77 17.75 8.12
N ASN A 98 0.56 17.27 7.86
CA ASN A 98 -0.59 18.09 7.46
C ASN A 98 -0.99 19.09 8.56
N THR A 99 -0.81 18.73 9.84
CA THR A 99 -1.09 19.63 10.98
C THR A 99 -0.02 20.71 11.15
N VAL A 100 1.25 20.42 10.84
CA VAL A 100 2.36 21.39 10.92
C VAL A 100 2.68 22.10 9.60
N GLY A 101 1.93 21.84 8.52
CA GLY A 101 2.13 22.46 7.21
C GLY A 101 3.38 21.98 6.46
N VAL A 102 3.91 20.81 6.82
CA VAL A 102 5.05 20.17 6.16
C VAL A 102 4.54 18.88 5.52
N SER A 103 4.08 18.97 4.27
CA SER A 103 3.90 17.78 3.45
C SER A 103 5.28 17.23 3.07
N MET A 104 5.46 15.91 3.06
CA MET A 104 6.67 15.31 2.49
C MET A 104 6.68 15.62 0.99
N GLU A 105 7.44 16.65 0.60
CA GLU A 105 7.90 16.87 -0.77
C GLU A 105 9.17 16.05 -1.06
#